data_AF-A0A7J2KSJ1-F1
#
_entry.id   AF-A0A7J2KSJ1-F1
#
_cell.length_a   1.000
_cell.length_b   1.000
_cell.length_c   1.000
_cell.angle_alpha   90.00
_cell.angle_beta   90.00
_cell.angle_gamma   90.00
#
_symmetry.space_group_name_H-M   'P 1'
#
loop_
_entity.id
_entity.type
_entity.pdbx_description
1 polymer ?
#
loop_
_entity_poly.entity_id
_entity_poly.type
_entity_poly.pdbx_seq_one_letter_code
_entity_poly.pdbx_strand_id
1 'polypeptide(L)'
;MVFYRNLKGQEWLFPHDIRDMIPDNHICHLVDMVMGGMDFNDLESSYEGPGHPAYHPKVMLKILIMATIDGIHSSRNIAKLARENVVYMYLAGLLKPDFRTISDFRKDHPEEVRRAFKEVVMLAKSLDMVHLGHISIDGTRVKANASNYSVIKKEDLDEIDRFIREELARGAEEDEKEDEIYGLDKTGYELPEDTDKKKIVSRIKERFKKGDDKERRRLLKIMGKARDEMERGKGNLASLTDPESRFMRNSNGRIGLSYNAQITVDSEEGIILANDVVQDSHDSGQLIPQIEQTEEYLGKDLSDIEVSADNGYYSMDNILFLKSKKIDGYIPDEDLATEMKGSTRREGFFLKRMFRYDKDKDFFICPEGKNLTLSTEYLDKSNGRRVRTYRCGMKVCFECSSRKRCTKSKKGRIVKSYGHETLRLEMAEKMRSDAGRKKYKMRARTVEAPFGDIKQNMGLREFLTRGVTTVKTEFNLVCTAHNLKRIWKHIGEKSVLTDMGVNERLSTSDCVKTTNFVNSLPSFSCKHVFLHNLTLWGLGIFNQIFAIFILLTTDIELSDSL
;
A
#
# COMPACT_ATOMS: atom_id res chain seq x y z
N MET A 1 -1.75 -20.52 50.75
CA MET A 1 -1.63 -19.86 49.43
C MET A 1 -1.32 -18.40 49.68
N VAL A 2 -0.14 -17.92 49.29
CA VAL A 2 0.28 -16.53 49.50
C VAL A 2 -0.07 -15.76 48.22
N PHE A 3 -0.98 -14.81 48.32
CA PHE A 3 -1.31 -13.93 47.20
C PHE A 3 -0.29 -12.80 47.10
N TYR A 4 -0.02 -12.34 45.88
CA TYR A 4 0.74 -11.11 45.68
C TYR A 4 0.02 -9.93 46.33
N ARG A 5 0.79 -9.08 47.02
CA ARG A 5 0.26 -7.88 47.67
C ARG A 5 -0.14 -6.86 46.59
N ASN A 6 -1.33 -6.27 46.73
CA ASN A 6 -1.78 -5.20 45.84
C ASN A 6 -1.04 -3.89 46.17
N LEU A 7 -0.37 -3.31 45.18
CA LEU A 7 0.45 -2.10 45.32
C LEU A 7 -0.21 -0.83 44.76
N LYS A 8 -1.53 -0.84 44.47
CA LYS A 8 -2.25 0.29 43.84
C LYS A 8 -2.07 1.65 44.55
N GLY A 9 -1.89 1.66 45.87
CA GLY A 9 -1.68 2.88 46.67
C GLY A 9 -0.23 3.15 47.06
N GLN A 10 0.74 2.39 46.52
CA GLN A 10 2.14 2.60 46.81
C GLN A 10 2.66 3.81 46.04
N GLU A 11 3.14 4.82 46.76
CA GLU A 11 3.85 5.94 46.18
C GLU A 11 5.28 5.53 45.80
N TRP A 12 5.76 6.05 44.68
CA TRP A 12 7.14 5.84 44.25
C TRP A 12 8.02 6.99 44.72
N LEU A 13 9.18 6.66 45.31
CA LEU A 13 10.14 7.68 45.76
C LEU A 13 10.74 8.46 44.58
N PHE A 14 10.95 7.80 43.44
CA PHE A 14 11.37 8.39 42.18
C PHE A 14 10.47 7.88 41.04
N PRO A 15 10.20 8.68 40.00
CA PRO A 15 9.49 8.19 38.82
C PRO A 15 10.31 7.06 38.15
N HIS A 16 9.64 5.97 37.77
CA HIS A 16 10.29 4.91 37.00
C HIS A 16 10.66 5.42 35.61
N ASP A 17 11.72 4.85 35.02
CA ASP A 17 11.89 4.96 33.58
C ASP A 17 10.69 4.29 32.92
N ILE A 18 10.07 4.98 31.97
CA ILE A 18 8.91 4.44 31.25
C ILE A 18 9.25 3.15 30.50
N ARG A 19 10.53 2.94 30.16
CA ARG A 19 11.03 1.73 29.52
C ARG A 19 10.90 0.50 30.42
N ASP A 20 11.08 0.66 31.73
CA ASP A 20 10.99 -0.44 32.71
C ASP A 20 9.56 -0.99 32.82
N MET A 21 8.57 -0.21 32.37
CA MET A 21 7.16 -0.60 32.35
C MET A 21 6.75 -1.35 31.07
N ILE A 22 7.68 -1.53 30.12
CA ILE A 22 7.45 -2.18 28.83
C ILE A 22 8.35 -3.43 28.74
N PRO A 23 7.82 -4.60 28.35
CA PRO A 23 8.65 -5.78 28.14
C PRO A 23 9.79 -5.53 27.12
N ASP A 24 10.99 -6.05 27.39
CA ASP A 24 12.17 -5.88 26.52
C ASP A 24 11.94 -6.40 25.09
N ASN A 25 11.12 -7.45 24.96
CA ASN A 25 10.78 -8.05 23.67
C ASN A 25 9.58 -7.38 22.97
N HIS A 26 9.06 -6.26 23.47
CA HIS A 26 7.90 -5.60 22.87
C HIS A 26 8.23 -4.96 21.52
N ILE A 27 7.33 -5.09 20.53
CA ILE A 27 7.53 -4.58 19.16
C ILE A 27 7.72 -3.06 19.07
N CYS A 28 7.25 -2.31 20.08
CA CYS A 28 7.42 -0.85 20.11
C CYS A 28 8.88 -0.42 20.07
N HIS A 29 9.80 -1.22 20.62
CA HIS A 29 11.24 -0.92 20.57
C HIS A 29 11.78 -1.00 19.13
N LEU A 30 11.27 -1.95 18.33
CA LEU A 30 11.57 -2.02 16.90
C LEU A 30 10.99 -0.80 16.16
N VAL A 31 9.73 -0.43 16.44
CA VAL A 31 9.11 0.76 15.85
C VAL A 31 9.92 2.02 16.17
N ASP A 32 10.32 2.18 17.43
CA ASP A 32 11.10 3.31 17.92
C ASP A 32 12.47 3.41 17.25
N MET A 33 13.18 2.28 17.14
CA MET A 33 14.48 2.18 16.48
C MET A 33 14.38 2.56 15.00
N VAL A 34 13.47 1.93 14.25
CA VAL A 34 13.39 2.13 12.79
C VAL A 34 12.96 3.56 12.46
N MET A 35 11.93 4.07 13.13
CA MET A 35 11.47 5.45 12.91
C MET A 35 12.44 6.49 13.50
N GLY A 36 13.20 6.13 14.55
CA GLY A 36 14.22 6.97 15.14
C GLY A 36 15.41 7.21 14.20
N GLY A 37 15.79 6.18 13.44
CA GLY A 37 16.88 6.22 12.46
C GLY A 37 16.54 6.92 11.14
N MET A 38 15.28 7.24 10.87
CA MET A 38 14.87 8.00 9.69
C MET A 38 15.30 9.47 9.79
N ASP A 39 15.70 10.03 8.64
CA ASP A 39 16.05 11.44 8.49
C ASP A 39 14.82 12.26 8.03
N PHE A 40 14.53 13.36 8.74
CA PHE A 40 13.42 14.27 8.46
C PHE A 40 13.88 15.72 8.27
N ASN A 41 15.17 15.98 8.07
CA ASN A 41 15.73 17.34 7.94
C ASN A 41 14.97 18.22 6.92
N ASP A 42 14.60 17.65 5.77
CA ASP A 42 13.85 18.36 4.72
C ASP A 42 12.47 18.83 5.21
N LEU A 43 11.81 18.01 6.02
CA LEU A 43 10.48 18.30 6.55
C LEU A 43 10.55 19.23 7.76
N GLU A 44 11.58 19.10 8.60
CA GLU A 44 11.84 19.99 9.74
C GLU A 44 12.02 21.45 9.29
N SER A 45 12.70 21.65 8.16
CA SER A 45 12.88 22.97 7.53
C SER A 45 11.56 23.62 7.10
N SER A 46 10.51 22.82 6.85
CA SER A 46 9.18 23.33 6.45
C SER A 46 8.33 23.81 7.63
N TYR A 47 8.70 23.48 8.86
CA TYR A 47 7.99 23.88 10.07
C TYR A 47 8.52 25.19 10.69
N GLU A 48 9.43 25.89 10.01
CA GLU A 48 9.92 27.20 10.44
C GLU A 48 8.84 28.29 10.25
N GLY A 49 8.33 28.85 11.36
CA GLY A 49 7.38 29.96 11.32
C GLY A 49 6.79 30.35 12.68
N PRO A 50 6.12 31.51 12.78
CA PRO A 50 5.45 31.93 14.02
C PRO A 50 4.20 31.08 14.27
N GLY A 51 4.15 30.37 15.40
CA GLY A 51 3.02 29.52 15.78
C GLY A 51 3.31 28.64 16.99
N HIS A 52 2.34 27.80 17.38
CA HIS A 52 2.57 26.77 18.39
C HIS A 52 3.56 25.73 17.84
N PRO A 53 4.55 25.26 18.63
CA PRO A 53 5.49 24.24 18.18
C PRO A 53 4.79 23.02 17.58
N ALA A 54 5.27 22.59 16.42
CA ALA A 54 4.80 21.37 15.77
C ALA A 54 5.37 20.13 16.48
N TYR A 55 4.65 19.02 16.41
CA TYR A 55 5.18 17.75 16.87
C TYR A 55 6.15 17.19 15.82
N HIS A 56 7.27 16.63 16.27
CA HIS A 56 8.24 16.04 15.36
C HIS A 56 7.60 14.89 14.54
N PRO A 57 7.80 14.84 13.20
CA PRO A 57 7.31 13.77 12.34
C PRO A 57 7.61 12.34 12.82
N LYS A 58 8.78 12.12 13.46
CA LYS A 58 9.16 10.85 14.08
C LYS A 58 8.12 10.36 15.09
N VAL A 59 7.66 11.27 15.95
CA VAL A 59 6.67 10.95 16.99
C VAL A 59 5.35 10.58 16.35
N MET A 60 4.90 11.34 15.34
CA MET A 60 3.65 11.05 14.63
C MET A 60 3.69 9.68 13.94
N LEU A 61 4.78 9.36 13.23
CA LEU A 61 4.92 8.06 12.55
C LEU A 61 4.97 6.89 13.53
N LYS A 62 5.73 7.01 14.63
CA LYS A 62 5.83 5.97 15.67
C LYS A 62 4.46 5.59 16.22
N ILE A 63 3.66 6.56 16.65
CA ILE A 63 2.34 6.29 17.22
C ILE A 63 1.34 5.78 16.17
N LEU A 64 1.44 6.25 14.91
CA LEU A 64 0.57 5.80 13.82
C LEU A 64 0.83 4.34 13.43
N ILE A 65 2.11 3.97 13.31
CA ILE A 65 2.53 2.61 12.97
C ILE A 65 2.18 1.66 14.11
N MET A 66 2.49 2.02 15.37
CA MET A 66 2.13 1.20 16.53
C MET A 66 0.62 1.00 16.64
N ALA A 67 -0.17 2.06 16.44
CA ALA A 67 -1.62 1.97 16.40
C ALA A 67 -2.11 1.03 15.29
N THR A 68 -1.49 1.09 14.11
CA THR A 68 -1.83 0.19 13.00
C THR A 68 -1.49 -1.27 13.31
N ILE A 69 -0.37 -1.53 13.99
CA ILE A 69 0.02 -2.87 14.48
C ILE A 69 -1.02 -3.43 15.45
N ASP A 70 -1.54 -2.59 16.36
CA ASP A 70 -2.59 -2.93 17.32
C ASP A 70 -4.00 -2.99 16.70
N GLY A 71 -4.16 -2.65 15.41
CA GLY A 71 -5.46 -2.58 14.73
C GLY A 71 -6.32 -1.37 15.11
N ILE A 72 -5.70 -0.31 15.62
CA ILE A 72 -6.34 0.93 16.10
C ILE A 72 -6.14 2.04 15.07
N HIS A 73 -7.20 2.39 14.34
CA HIS A 73 -7.11 3.36 13.23
C HIS A 73 -7.68 4.75 13.55
N SER A 74 -8.46 4.87 14.63
CA SER A 74 -9.10 6.12 15.05
C SER A 74 -8.10 7.09 15.67
N SER A 75 -7.91 8.28 15.07
CA SER A 75 -7.04 9.33 15.64
C SER A 75 -7.42 9.71 17.07
N ARG A 76 -8.71 9.64 17.43
CA ARG A 76 -9.17 9.94 18.80
C ARG A 76 -8.71 8.88 19.78
N ASN A 77 -8.75 7.61 19.38
CA ASN A 77 -8.24 6.51 20.21
C ASN A 77 -6.72 6.59 20.33
N ILE A 78 -6.00 6.94 19.26
CA ILE A 78 -4.54 7.12 19.29
C ILE A 78 -4.18 8.27 20.24
N ALA A 79 -4.87 9.42 20.16
CA ALA A 79 -4.65 10.54 21.07
C ALA A 79 -4.95 10.18 22.54
N LYS A 80 -5.96 9.33 22.78
CA LYS A 80 -6.24 8.79 24.11
C LYS A 80 -5.11 7.87 24.60
N LEU A 81 -4.64 6.95 23.75
CA LEU A 81 -3.54 6.04 24.08
C LEU A 81 -2.25 6.79 24.39
N ALA A 82 -1.92 7.85 23.64
CA ALA A 82 -0.76 8.70 23.93
C ALA A 82 -0.80 9.35 25.34
N ARG A 83 -1.98 9.43 25.98
CA ARG A 83 -2.15 9.97 27.34
C ARG A 83 -2.19 8.92 28.43
N GLU A 84 -2.66 7.71 28.12
CA GLU A 84 -3.07 6.71 29.11
C GLU A 84 -2.29 5.39 29.01
N ASN A 85 -1.69 5.08 27.86
CA ASN A 85 -1.02 3.81 27.61
C ASN A 85 0.50 4.00 27.60
N VAL A 86 1.19 3.26 28.46
CA VAL A 86 2.66 3.33 28.65
C VAL A 86 3.44 3.18 27.34
N VAL A 87 3.04 2.28 26.45
CA VAL A 87 3.74 2.05 25.16
C VAL A 87 3.64 3.29 24.27
N TYR A 88 2.45 3.90 24.19
CA TYR A 88 2.23 5.09 23.38
C TYR A 88 2.84 6.33 24.02
N MET A 89 2.84 6.41 25.34
CA MET A 89 3.55 7.43 26.11
C MET A 89 5.06 7.36 25.86
N TYR A 90 5.64 6.15 25.80
CA TYR A 90 7.04 5.93 25.43
C TYR A 90 7.33 6.41 24.00
N LEU A 91 6.58 5.92 23.02
CA LEU A 91 6.75 6.28 21.61
C LEU A 91 6.53 7.77 21.35
N ALA A 92 5.62 8.40 22.11
CA ALA A 92 5.37 9.83 22.03
C ALA A 92 6.37 10.67 22.82
N GLY A 93 7.24 10.07 23.63
CA GLY A 93 8.13 10.82 24.52
C GLY A 93 7.35 11.70 25.51
N LEU A 94 6.24 11.19 26.06
CA LEU A 94 5.28 11.89 26.93
C LEU A 94 4.55 13.08 26.29
N LEU A 95 4.72 13.30 24.99
CA LEU A 95 3.95 14.27 24.22
C LEU A 95 2.49 13.79 24.07
N LYS A 96 1.56 14.74 24.00
CA LYS A 96 0.11 14.47 23.98
C LYS A 96 -0.55 15.06 22.74
N PRO A 97 -0.18 14.60 21.53
CA PRO A 97 -0.75 15.10 20.29
C PRO A 97 -2.28 14.94 20.28
N ASP A 98 -2.96 15.98 19.81
CA ASP A 98 -4.41 15.93 19.66
C ASP A 98 -4.82 15.12 18.43
N PHE A 99 -6.06 14.63 18.42
CA PHE A 99 -6.58 13.83 17.32
C PHE A 99 -6.55 14.58 15.98
N ARG A 100 -6.68 15.93 16.00
CA ARG A 100 -6.58 16.75 14.78
C ARG A 100 -5.18 16.70 14.18
N THR A 101 -4.16 16.94 15.01
CA THR A 101 -2.75 16.85 14.59
C THR A 101 -2.43 15.48 13.98
N ILE A 102 -2.85 14.39 14.63
CA ILE A 102 -2.62 13.02 14.12
C ILE A 102 -3.36 12.80 12.79
N SER A 103 -4.60 13.29 12.69
CA SER A 103 -5.40 13.20 11.47
C SER A 103 -4.78 13.96 10.31
N ASP A 104 -4.30 15.17 10.56
CA ASP A 104 -3.80 16.07 9.52
C ASP A 104 -2.41 15.62 9.06
N PHE A 105 -1.57 15.12 9.98
CA PHE A 105 -0.29 14.52 9.62
C PHE A 105 -0.43 13.38 8.58
N ARG A 106 -1.45 12.50 8.74
CA ARG A 106 -1.73 11.42 7.77
C ARG A 106 -2.18 11.92 6.40
N LYS A 107 -2.81 13.11 6.33
CA LYS A 107 -3.30 13.67 5.07
C LYS A 107 -2.20 14.43 4.34
N ASP A 108 -1.40 15.16 5.11
CA ASP A 108 -0.50 16.18 4.59
C ASP A 108 0.90 15.62 4.28
N HIS A 109 1.27 14.46 4.87
CA HIS A 109 2.59 13.83 4.68
C HIS A 109 2.51 12.38 4.11
N PRO A 110 1.91 12.17 2.92
CA PRO A 110 1.85 10.85 2.29
C PRO A 110 3.23 10.30 1.91
N GLU A 111 4.16 11.16 1.52
CA GLU A 111 5.52 10.76 1.10
C GLU A 111 6.32 10.20 2.27
N GLU A 112 6.11 10.72 3.49
CA GLU A 112 6.87 10.29 4.66
C GLU A 112 6.44 8.89 5.10
N VAL A 113 5.16 8.59 4.92
CA VAL A 113 4.61 7.24 5.12
C VAL A 113 5.16 6.27 4.06
N ARG A 114 5.23 6.70 2.79
CA ARG A 114 5.86 5.91 1.72
C ARG A 114 7.35 5.66 2.00
N ARG A 115 8.07 6.66 2.49
CA ARG A 115 9.47 6.55 2.90
C ARG A 115 9.63 5.58 4.07
N ALA A 116 8.77 5.65 5.08
CA ALA A 116 8.75 4.70 6.18
C ALA A 116 8.56 3.25 5.68
N PHE A 117 7.63 3.02 4.75
CA PHE A 117 7.46 1.70 4.13
C PHE A 117 8.76 1.22 3.45
N LYS A 118 9.39 2.08 2.64
CA LYS A 118 10.65 1.78 1.96
C LYS A 118 11.77 1.42 2.94
N GLU A 119 11.93 2.17 4.03
CA GLU A 119 12.93 1.89 5.06
C GLU A 119 12.71 0.53 5.73
N VAL A 120 11.45 0.15 6.00
CA VAL A 120 11.12 -1.18 6.54
C VAL A 120 11.44 -2.30 5.53
N VAL A 121 11.19 -2.10 4.23
CA VAL A 121 11.58 -3.07 3.19
C VAL A 121 13.11 -3.20 3.12
N MET A 122 13.83 -2.10 3.21
CA MET A 122 15.30 -2.10 3.22
C MET A 122 15.88 -2.75 4.47
N LEU A 123 15.24 -2.58 5.63
CA LEU A 123 15.57 -3.33 6.84
C LEU A 123 15.33 -4.84 6.67
N ALA A 124 14.20 -5.25 6.09
CA ALA A 124 13.96 -6.67 5.81
C ALA A 124 15.05 -7.25 4.89
N LYS A 125 15.49 -6.48 3.90
CA LYS A 125 16.60 -6.85 3.02
C LYS A 125 17.93 -6.99 3.79
N SER A 126 18.25 -6.07 4.70
CA SER A 126 19.48 -6.13 5.49
C SER A 126 19.50 -7.27 6.52
N LEU A 127 18.33 -7.76 6.92
CA LEU A 127 18.15 -8.92 7.79
C LEU A 127 18.07 -10.26 7.05
N ASP A 128 18.35 -10.25 5.73
CA ASP A 128 18.30 -11.41 4.84
C ASP A 128 16.93 -12.11 4.87
N MET A 129 15.85 -11.33 4.89
CA MET A 129 14.46 -11.81 4.81
C MET A 129 13.86 -11.65 3.40
N VAL A 130 14.63 -11.11 2.46
CA VAL A 130 14.19 -10.82 1.09
C VAL A 130 15.08 -11.61 0.13
N HIS A 131 14.58 -12.76 -0.31
CA HIS A 131 15.37 -13.71 -1.10
C HIS A 131 15.19 -13.55 -2.61
N LEU A 132 14.07 -12.95 -3.05
CA LEU A 132 13.80 -12.67 -4.46
C LEU A 132 13.80 -13.90 -5.37
N GLY A 133 13.63 -15.11 -4.83
CA GLY A 133 13.52 -16.32 -5.64
C GLY A 133 12.19 -16.38 -6.39
N HIS A 134 11.10 -16.08 -5.68
CA HIS A 134 9.75 -16.03 -6.24
C HIS A 134 8.93 -14.95 -5.53
N ILE A 135 8.32 -14.07 -6.32
CA ILE A 135 7.40 -13.03 -5.83
C ILE A 135 5.98 -13.28 -6.35
N SER A 136 5.01 -12.89 -5.56
CA SER A 136 3.61 -13.02 -5.91
C SER A 136 2.92 -11.66 -5.87
N ILE A 137 2.16 -11.36 -6.92
CA ILE A 137 1.37 -10.14 -7.05
C ILE A 137 -0.10 -10.53 -6.98
N ASP A 138 -0.84 -9.89 -6.07
CA ASP A 138 -2.28 -10.07 -5.99
C ASP A 138 -3.00 -8.80 -5.55
N GLY A 139 -4.27 -8.76 -5.92
CA GLY A 139 -5.15 -7.61 -5.78
C GLY A 139 -6.32 -7.95 -4.87
N THR A 140 -6.73 -6.99 -4.05
CA THR A 140 -7.88 -7.17 -3.19
C THR A 140 -8.74 -5.92 -3.14
N ARG A 141 -10.04 -6.13 -3.23
CA ARG A 141 -11.03 -5.05 -3.17
C ARG A 141 -11.34 -4.74 -1.71
N VAL A 142 -11.12 -3.50 -1.31
CA VAL A 142 -11.39 -2.98 0.04
C VAL A 142 -12.46 -1.90 -0.06
N LYS A 143 -13.46 -1.97 0.82
CA LYS A 143 -14.60 -1.05 0.81
C LYS A 143 -14.12 0.39 1.08
N ALA A 144 -14.63 1.35 0.32
CA ALA A 144 -14.34 2.77 0.51
C ALA A 144 -15.16 3.35 1.68
N ASN A 145 -14.72 4.47 2.27
CA ASN A 145 -15.49 5.22 3.26
C ASN A 145 -16.62 6.04 2.61
N ALA A 146 -17.53 5.33 1.94
CA ALA A 146 -18.66 5.90 1.25
C ALA A 146 -19.87 4.96 1.29
N SER A 147 -21.05 5.57 1.38
CA SER A 147 -22.31 4.83 1.34
C SER A 147 -22.74 4.57 -0.11
N ASN A 148 -23.20 3.34 -0.39
CA ASN A 148 -23.80 2.99 -1.69
C ASN A 148 -25.08 3.79 -1.98
N TYR A 149 -25.66 4.45 -0.98
CA TYR A 149 -26.88 5.25 -1.09
C TYR A 149 -26.58 6.74 -1.37
N SER A 150 -25.37 7.21 -1.11
CA SER A 150 -24.94 8.60 -1.34
C SER A 150 -24.33 8.78 -2.74
N VAL A 151 -25.04 8.33 -3.77
CA VAL A 151 -24.56 8.28 -5.16
C VAL A 151 -25.47 9.12 -6.05
N ILE A 152 -24.88 10.05 -6.78
CA ILE A 152 -25.55 10.97 -7.71
C ILE A 152 -25.26 10.58 -9.15
N LYS A 153 -26.24 10.83 -10.03
CA LYS A 153 -26.06 10.71 -11.46
C LYS A 153 -25.55 12.01 -12.06
N LYS A 154 -25.04 11.93 -13.28
CA LYS A 154 -24.60 13.11 -14.05
C LYS A 154 -25.72 14.15 -14.21
N GLU A 155 -26.96 13.71 -14.46
CA GLU A 155 -28.09 14.63 -14.63
C GLU A 155 -28.42 15.40 -13.34
N ASP A 156 -28.36 14.71 -12.20
CA ASP A 156 -28.58 15.33 -10.88
C ASP A 156 -27.46 16.33 -10.54
N LEU A 157 -26.22 16.03 -10.93
CA LEU A 157 -25.06 16.91 -10.75
C LEU A 157 -25.19 18.17 -11.61
N ASP A 158 -25.59 18.03 -12.88
CA ASP A 158 -25.84 19.16 -13.77
C ASP A 158 -26.99 20.06 -13.27
N GLU A 159 -28.02 19.47 -12.63
CA GLU A 159 -29.12 20.20 -11.99
C GLU A 159 -28.65 20.99 -10.76
N ILE A 160 -27.78 20.39 -9.93
CA ILE A 160 -27.17 21.06 -8.77
C ILE A 160 -26.25 22.19 -9.23
N ASP A 161 -25.41 21.96 -10.24
CA ASP A 161 -24.48 22.97 -10.73
C ASP A 161 -25.20 24.14 -11.38
N ARG A 162 -26.31 23.89 -12.09
CA ARG A 162 -27.15 24.97 -12.61
C ARG A 162 -27.73 25.82 -11.48
N PHE A 163 -28.28 25.16 -10.45
CA PHE A 163 -28.83 25.86 -9.29
C PHE A 163 -27.75 26.65 -8.54
N ILE A 164 -26.56 26.09 -8.33
CA ILE A 164 -25.45 26.79 -7.66
C ILE A 164 -25.03 28.02 -8.46
N ARG A 165 -24.94 27.92 -9.80
CA ARG A 165 -24.62 29.07 -10.66
C ARG A 165 -25.69 30.16 -10.58
N GLU A 166 -26.97 29.78 -10.56
CA GLU A 166 -28.09 30.71 -10.43
C GLU A 166 -28.14 31.38 -9.06
N GLU A 167 -27.79 30.67 -7.98
CA GLU A 167 -27.73 31.23 -6.62
C GLU A 167 -26.48 32.11 -6.42
N LEU A 168 -25.31 31.74 -6.98
CA LEU A 168 -24.12 32.61 -6.97
C LEU A 168 -24.34 33.90 -7.77
N ALA A 169 -25.09 33.82 -8.87
CA ALA A 169 -25.48 34.99 -9.64
C ALA A 169 -26.46 35.90 -8.87
N ARG A 170 -27.35 35.33 -8.04
CA ARG A 170 -28.26 36.09 -7.15
C ARG A 170 -27.55 36.67 -5.92
N GLY A 171 -26.63 35.92 -5.31
CA GLY A 171 -25.82 36.40 -4.18
C GLY A 171 -24.91 37.56 -4.53
N ALA A 172 -24.40 37.61 -5.77
CA ALA A 172 -23.61 38.74 -6.26
C ALA A 172 -24.40 40.07 -6.37
N GLU A 173 -25.75 40.05 -6.38
CA GLU A 173 -26.60 41.24 -6.30
C GLU A 173 -27.01 41.62 -4.85
N GLU A 174 -26.79 40.72 -3.88
CA GLU A 174 -27.17 40.90 -2.46
C GLU A 174 -25.95 41.19 -1.54
N ASP A 175 -24.73 40.85 -1.97
CA ASP A 175 -23.48 41.15 -1.25
C ASP A 175 -23.16 42.67 -1.16
N GLU A 176 -23.82 43.53 -1.96
CA GLU A 176 -23.63 44.99 -1.89
C GLU A 176 -24.43 45.67 -0.74
N LYS A 177 -25.24 44.90 0.01
CA LYS A 177 -26.12 45.41 1.08
C LYS A 177 -26.04 44.69 2.43
N GLU A 178 -25.28 43.60 2.55
CA GLU A 178 -25.17 42.81 3.80
C GLU A 178 -23.85 42.98 4.58
N ASP A 179 -22.92 43.81 4.10
CA ASP A 179 -21.65 44.12 4.81
C ASP A 179 -21.81 45.13 5.99
N GLU A 180 -23.01 45.68 6.23
CA GLU A 180 -23.24 46.67 7.30
C GLU A 180 -23.73 46.10 8.66
N ILE A 181 -24.14 44.83 8.80
CA ILE A 181 -24.98 44.46 9.97
C ILE A 181 -24.54 43.27 10.87
N TYR A 182 -23.86 42.18 10.45
CA TYR A 182 -23.69 41.03 11.38
C TYR A 182 -22.31 40.34 11.45
N GLY A 183 -21.71 40.37 12.65
CA GLY A 183 -20.48 39.67 13.03
C GLY A 183 -20.65 38.19 13.43
N LEU A 184 -19.52 37.46 13.38
CA LEU A 184 -19.33 36.01 13.43
C LEU A 184 -19.53 35.36 14.83
N ASP A 185 -20.41 34.35 14.95
CA ASP A 185 -20.03 33.02 15.47
C ASP A 185 -21.23 32.04 15.59
N LYS A 186 -21.07 30.82 15.02
CA LYS A 186 -21.46 29.49 15.56
C LYS A 186 -21.32 28.39 14.49
N THR A 187 -20.67 27.29 14.85
CA THR A 187 -20.50 26.08 14.02
C THR A 187 -21.37 24.93 14.56
N GLY A 188 -22.11 24.25 13.67
CA GLY A 188 -22.93 23.08 14.00
C GLY A 188 -22.56 21.88 13.12
N TYR A 189 -21.96 20.86 13.71
CA TYR A 189 -21.66 19.58 13.05
C TYR A 189 -22.63 18.51 13.52
N GLU A 190 -23.29 17.83 12.57
CA GLU A 190 -23.34 16.38 12.41
C GLU A 190 -24.23 16.02 11.20
N LEU A 191 -23.87 14.96 10.47
CA LEU A 191 -24.65 14.42 9.35
C LEU A 191 -25.48 13.23 9.86
N PRO A 192 -26.82 13.23 9.72
CA PRO A 192 -27.61 12.02 9.88
C PRO A 192 -27.42 11.09 8.67
N GLU A 193 -27.27 9.79 8.94
CA GLU A 193 -27.33 8.74 7.91
C GLU A 193 -28.77 8.60 7.41
N ASP A 194 -29.05 8.97 6.17
CA ASP A 194 -30.36 8.66 5.59
C ASP A 194 -30.38 8.49 4.06
N THR A 195 -31.30 7.66 3.59
CA THR A 195 -31.07 6.69 2.49
C THR A 195 -31.79 7.04 1.16
N ASP A 196 -32.30 8.27 1.00
CA ASP A 196 -33.34 8.58 0.01
C ASP A 196 -32.90 9.58 -1.09
N LYS A 197 -32.72 9.10 -2.34
CA LYS A 197 -32.03 9.83 -3.43
C LYS A 197 -32.65 11.17 -3.86
N LYS A 198 -34.00 11.27 -3.89
CA LYS A 198 -34.69 12.53 -4.25
C LYS A 198 -34.53 13.64 -3.19
N LYS A 199 -34.22 13.26 -1.95
CA LYS A 199 -33.97 14.21 -0.85
C LYS A 199 -32.52 14.70 -0.83
N ILE A 200 -31.59 14.04 -1.53
CA ILE A 200 -30.18 14.44 -1.56
C ILE A 200 -30.00 15.73 -2.36
N VAL A 201 -30.57 15.79 -3.58
CA VAL A 201 -30.48 16.99 -4.44
C VAL A 201 -31.12 18.20 -3.77
N SER A 202 -32.33 18.06 -3.24
CA SER A 202 -33.03 19.16 -2.55
C SER A 202 -32.30 19.60 -1.26
N ARG A 203 -31.72 18.68 -0.49
CA ARG A 203 -30.92 19.03 0.70
C ARG A 203 -29.60 19.70 0.35
N ILE A 204 -28.93 19.32 -0.74
CA ILE A 204 -27.72 20.00 -1.20
C ILE A 204 -28.05 21.44 -1.60
N LYS A 205 -29.16 21.63 -2.34
CA LYS A 205 -29.68 22.96 -2.69
C LYS A 205 -30.00 23.79 -1.43
N GLU A 206 -30.65 23.18 -0.44
CA GLU A 206 -30.97 23.84 0.84
C GLU A 206 -29.72 24.16 1.67
N ARG A 207 -28.72 23.28 1.70
CA ARG A 207 -27.42 23.52 2.35
C ARG A 207 -26.63 24.62 1.66
N PHE A 208 -26.64 24.66 0.33
CA PHE A 208 -25.96 25.74 -0.38
C PHE A 208 -26.56 27.11 -0.02
N LYS A 209 -27.90 27.17 0.13
CA LYS A 209 -28.60 28.37 0.59
C LYS A 209 -28.28 28.74 2.04
N LYS A 210 -28.37 27.79 2.97
CA LYS A 210 -28.22 28.03 4.42
C LYS A 210 -26.78 27.98 4.94
N GLY A 211 -25.85 27.43 4.17
CA GLY A 211 -24.47 27.21 4.57
C GLY A 211 -23.62 28.47 4.46
N ASP A 212 -22.59 28.55 5.30
CA ASP A 212 -21.58 29.60 5.26
C ASP A 212 -20.70 29.49 3.99
N ASP A 213 -19.91 30.53 3.70
CA ASP A 213 -19.02 30.54 2.52
C ASP A 213 -17.99 29.42 2.52
N LYS A 214 -17.68 28.86 3.69
CA LYS A 214 -16.78 27.72 3.85
C LYS A 214 -17.46 26.42 3.42
N GLU A 215 -18.71 26.20 3.80
CA GLU A 215 -19.53 25.07 3.38
C GLU A 215 -19.85 25.15 1.88
N ARG A 216 -20.21 26.33 1.37
CA ARG A 216 -20.41 26.57 -0.07
C ARG A 216 -19.17 26.20 -0.89
N ARG A 217 -17.99 26.69 -0.49
CA ARG A 217 -16.70 26.33 -1.13
C ARG A 217 -16.40 24.82 -1.05
N ARG A 218 -16.71 24.18 0.08
CA ARG A 218 -16.51 22.73 0.24
C ARG A 218 -17.43 21.93 -0.69
N LEU A 219 -18.70 22.30 -0.79
CA LEU A 219 -19.67 21.65 -1.69
C LEU A 219 -19.25 21.81 -3.14
N LEU A 220 -18.86 23.02 -3.57
CA LEU A 220 -18.31 23.29 -4.90
C LEU A 220 -17.09 22.40 -5.20
N LYS A 221 -16.16 22.25 -4.25
CA LYS A 221 -14.99 21.39 -4.43
C LYS A 221 -15.36 19.91 -4.58
N ILE A 222 -16.35 19.42 -3.82
CA ILE A 222 -16.85 18.04 -3.94
C ILE A 222 -17.57 17.84 -5.28
N MET A 223 -18.39 18.81 -5.72
CA MET A 223 -19.12 18.73 -7.00
C MET A 223 -18.15 18.77 -8.18
N GLY A 224 -17.16 19.67 -8.13
CA GLY A 224 -16.08 19.74 -9.11
C GLY A 224 -15.30 18.43 -9.20
N LYS A 225 -14.90 17.85 -8.05
CA LYS A 225 -14.27 16.51 -8.03
C LYS A 225 -15.18 15.43 -8.58
N ALA A 226 -16.46 15.41 -8.23
CA ALA A 226 -17.40 14.42 -8.77
C ALA A 226 -17.56 14.54 -10.28
N ARG A 227 -17.61 15.76 -10.82
CA ARG A 227 -17.66 16.06 -12.26
C ARG A 227 -16.40 15.56 -12.96
N ASP A 228 -15.23 15.98 -12.46
CA ASP A 228 -13.93 15.55 -12.95
C ASP A 228 -13.81 14.01 -13.00
N GLU A 229 -14.27 13.33 -11.95
CA GLU A 229 -14.24 11.87 -11.87
C GLU A 229 -15.25 11.20 -12.81
N MET A 230 -16.42 11.82 -13.06
CA MET A 230 -17.37 11.35 -14.09
C MET A 230 -16.85 11.60 -15.52
N GLU A 231 -16.02 12.62 -15.73
CA GLU A 231 -15.38 12.89 -17.03
C GLU A 231 -14.16 11.98 -17.27
N ARG A 232 -13.38 11.68 -16.22
CA ARG A 232 -12.24 10.75 -16.26
C ARG A 232 -12.67 9.28 -16.30
N GLY A 233 -13.74 8.94 -15.60
CA GLY A 233 -14.28 7.58 -15.51
C GLY A 233 -15.26 7.24 -16.63
N LYS A 234 -15.28 5.97 -17.09
CA LYS A 234 -16.32 5.46 -17.99
C LYS A 234 -17.65 5.20 -17.23
N GLY A 235 -18.19 6.17 -16.51
CA GLY A 235 -19.40 5.99 -15.71
C GLY A 235 -20.13 7.28 -15.34
N ASN A 236 -21.46 7.23 -15.35
CA ASN A 236 -22.35 8.37 -15.05
C ASN A 236 -22.70 8.49 -13.55
N LEU A 237 -21.96 7.81 -12.67
CA LEU A 237 -22.28 7.68 -11.25
C LEU A 237 -21.04 8.00 -10.42
N ALA A 238 -21.19 8.91 -9.46
CA ALA A 238 -20.15 9.25 -8.49
C ALA A 238 -20.74 9.33 -7.09
N SER A 239 -19.93 9.00 -6.09
CA SER A 239 -20.31 9.18 -4.69
C SER A 239 -20.08 10.64 -4.27
N LEU A 240 -21.05 11.21 -3.54
CA LEU A 240 -20.91 12.53 -2.93
C LEU A 240 -19.94 12.54 -1.76
N THR A 241 -19.79 11.40 -1.10
CA THR A 241 -18.96 11.28 0.11
C THR A 241 -17.51 10.98 -0.23
N ASP A 242 -17.28 10.14 -1.24
CA ASP A 242 -15.95 9.85 -1.78
C ASP A 242 -15.99 9.76 -3.32
N PRO A 243 -15.87 10.89 -4.02
CA PRO A 243 -16.02 10.96 -5.49
C PRO A 243 -15.05 10.06 -6.27
N GLU A 244 -13.90 9.78 -5.68
CA GLU A 244 -12.81 9.02 -6.31
C GLU A 244 -12.99 7.48 -6.14
N SER A 245 -13.96 7.05 -5.33
CA SER A 245 -14.29 5.62 -5.17
C SER A 245 -15.01 5.06 -6.41
N ARG A 246 -14.93 3.73 -6.61
CA ARG A 246 -15.55 3.05 -7.77
C ARG A 246 -16.41 1.87 -7.34
N PHE A 247 -17.46 1.60 -8.11
CA PHE A 247 -18.26 0.40 -7.92
C PHE A 247 -17.48 -0.83 -8.37
N MET A 248 -17.14 -1.69 -7.41
CA MET A 248 -16.46 -2.94 -7.67
C MET A 248 -17.22 -4.11 -7.02
N ARG A 249 -17.07 -5.30 -7.61
CA ARG A 249 -17.67 -6.51 -7.05
C ARG A 249 -16.73 -7.11 -6.01
N ASN A 250 -17.09 -7.09 -4.74
CA ASN A 250 -16.24 -7.65 -3.69
C ASN A 250 -16.19 -9.19 -3.77
N SER A 251 -15.23 -9.80 -3.06
CA SER A 251 -15.07 -11.25 -2.93
C SER A 251 -16.38 -11.97 -2.56
N ASN A 252 -17.24 -11.30 -1.79
CA ASN A 252 -18.52 -11.82 -1.33
C ASN A 252 -19.65 -11.70 -2.37
N GLY A 253 -19.31 -11.36 -3.62
CA GLY A 253 -20.23 -11.23 -4.74
C GLY A 253 -21.06 -9.94 -4.77
N ARG A 254 -21.04 -9.14 -3.70
CA ARG A 254 -21.74 -7.85 -3.57
C ARG A 254 -21.01 -6.74 -4.33
N ILE A 255 -21.75 -5.86 -4.99
CA ILE A 255 -21.20 -4.67 -5.63
C ILE A 255 -21.27 -3.50 -4.63
N GLY A 256 -20.17 -2.79 -4.45
CA GLY A 256 -20.12 -1.63 -3.57
C GLY A 256 -18.96 -0.70 -3.91
N LEU A 257 -19.03 0.53 -3.40
CA LEU A 257 -17.94 1.50 -3.52
C LEU A 257 -16.70 0.98 -2.81
N SER A 258 -15.64 0.77 -3.59
CA SER A 258 -14.40 0.13 -3.14
C SER A 258 -13.23 0.71 -3.91
N TYR A 259 -12.04 0.48 -3.36
CA TYR A 259 -10.77 0.64 -4.05
C TYR A 259 -10.11 -0.72 -4.24
N ASN A 260 -9.24 -0.80 -5.23
CA ASN A 260 -8.48 -2.01 -5.51
C ASN A 260 -7.06 -1.85 -4.96
N ALA A 261 -6.78 -2.55 -3.86
CA ALA A 261 -5.48 -2.53 -3.20
C ALA A 261 -4.61 -3.68 -3.73
N GLN A 262 -3.36 -3.40 -4.04
CA GLN A 262 -2.44 -4.27 -4.75
C GLN A 262 -1.19 -4.46 -3.89
N ILE A 263 -0.70 -5.69 -3.77
CA ILE A 263 0.56 -5.98 -3.06
C ILE A 263 1.45 -6.93 -3.86
N THR A 264 2.75 -6.74 -3.71
CA THR A 264 3.79 -7.68 -4.16
C THR A 264 4.50 -8.23 -2.95
N VAL A 265 4.59 -9.56 -2.84
CA VAL A 265 5.08 -10.23 -1.64
C VAL A 265 6.16 -11.25 -1.99
N ASP A 266 7.24 -11.27 -1.23
CA ASP A 266 8.28 -12.30 -1.29
C ASP A 266 7.78 -13.63 -0.69
N SER A 267 8.06 -14.74 -1.37
CA SER A 267 7.46 -16.04 -1.03
C SER A 267 8.02 -16.75 0.21
N GLU A 268 9.19 -16.36 0.70
CA GLU A 268 9.82 -17.07 1.81
C GLU A 268 9.34 -16.53 3.16
N GLU A 269 9.56 -15.24 3.41
CA GLU A 269 9.24 -14.61 4.69
C GLU A 269 7.94 -13.79 4.68
N GLY A 270 7.26 -13.70 3.54
CA GLY A 270 5.98 -12.98 3.42
C GLY A 270 6.12 -11.47 3.56
N ILE A 271 7.29 -10.92 3.24
CA ILE A 271 7.54 -9.47 3.26
C ILE A 271 6.87 -8.83 2.05
N ILE A 272 6.08 -7.78 2.29
CA ILE A 272 5.49 -6.96 1.23
C ILE A 272 6.58 -6.05 0.68
N LEU A 273 6.91 -6.18 -0.60
CA LEU A 273 7.95 -5.42 -1.29
C LEU A 273 7.41 -4.16 -1.97
N ALA A 274 6.17 -4.21 -2.46
CA ALA A 274 5.50 -3.12 -3.15
C ALA A 274 4.01 -3.14 -2.83
N ASN A 275 3.39 -1.96 -2.84
CA ASN A 275 1.97 -1.79 -2.56
C ASN A 275 1.40 -0.56 -3.29
N ASP A 276 0.16 -0.66 -3.77
CA ASP A 276 -0.56 0.49 -4.33
C ASP A 276 -2.08 0.36 -4.15
N VAL A 277 -2.81 1.46 -4.30
CA VAL A 277 -4.27 1.47 -4.34
C VAL A 277 -4.78 2.20 -5.58
N VAL A 278 -5.56 1.50 -6.41
CA VAL A 278 -6.06 2.01 -7.67
C VAL A 278 -7.58 2.03 -7.75
N GLN A 279 -8.08 2.91 -8.62
CA GLN A 279 -9.50 3.01 -8.93
C GLN A 279 -9.95 1.98 -9.99
N ASP A 280 -9.00 1.36 -10.71
CA ASP A 280 -9.32 0.41 -11.76
C ASP A 280 -9.88 -0.90 -11.20
N SER A 281 -10.97 -1.37 -11.80
CA SER A 281 -11.62 -2.63 -11.43
C SER A 281 -10.91 -3.87 -11.98
N HIS A 282 -10.01 -3.69 -12.95
CA HIS A 282 -9.22 -4.74 -13.60
C HIS A 282 -7.76 -4.65 -13.18
N ASP A 283 -7.16 -5.78 -12.85
CA ASP A 283 -5.78 -5.86 -12.36
C ASP A 283 -4.73 -5.88 -13.49
N SER A 284 -5.17 -5.95 -14.75
CA SER A 284 -4.26 -6.12 -15.90
C SER A 284 -3.23 -5.00 -16.06
N GLY A 285 -3.50 -3.79 -15.54
CA GLY A 285 -2.57 -2.67 -15.58
C GLY A 285 -1.64 -2.56 -14.38
N GLN A 286 -1.79 -3.43 -13.37
CA GLN A 286 -1.13 -3.29 -12.06
C GLN A 286 0.14 -4.10 -11.92
N LEU A 287 0.44 -5.01 -12.84
CA LEU A 287 1.66 -5.83 -12.78
C LEU A 287 2.93 -4.99 -12.97
N ILE A 288 2.93 -4.11 -13.98
CA ILE A 288 4.12 -3.31 -14.34
C ILE A 288 4.49 -2.33 -13.22
N PRO A 289 3.56 -1.49 -12.69
CA PRO A 289 3.89 -0.55 -11.61
C PRO A 289 4.42 -1.24 -10.34
N GLN A 290 3.91 -2.43 -10.03
CA GLN A 290 4.32 -3.21 -8.85
C GLN A 290 5.76 -3.73 -8.96
N ILE A 291 6.16 -4.20 -10.15
CA ILE A 291 7.53 -4.63 -10.42
C ILE A 291 8.48 -3.44 -10.40
N GLU A 292 8.12 -2.34 -11.07
CA GLU A 292 8.94 -1.12 -11.10
C GLU A 292 9.13 -0.52 -9.70
N GLN A 293 8.09 -0.49 -8.87
CA GLN A 293 8.19 -0.03 -7.48
C GLN A 293 9.12 -0.95 -6.65
N THR A 294 9.06 -2.26 -6.89
CA THR A 294 9.95 -3.21 -6.20
C THR A 294 11.42 -2.99 -6.62
N GLU A 295 11.69 -2.76 -7.91
CA GLU A 295 13.02 -2.40 -8.43
C GLU A 295 13.52 -1.09 -7.81
N GLU A 296 12.66 -0.06 -7.74
CA GLU A 296 12.95 1.26 -7.16
C GLU A 296 13.36 1.13 -5.69
N TYR A 297 12.63 0.34 -4.89
CA TYR A 297 12.88 0.21 -3.47
C TYR A 297 14.14 -0.61 -3.19
N LEU A 298 14.35 -1.71 -3.91
CA LEU A 298 15.50 -2.59 -3.69
C LEU A 298 16.79 -2.09 -4.37
N GLY A 299 16.68 -1.15 -5.31
CA GLY A 299 17.79 -0.62 -6.09
C GLY A 299 18.46 -1.68 -6.97
N LYS A 300 17.72 -2.68 -7.42
CA LYS A 300 18.21 -3.82 -8.20
C LYS A 300 17.21 -4.23 -9.26
N ASP A 301 17.71 -4.60 -10.44
CA ASP A 301 16.91 -5.23 -11.48
C ASP A 301 16.42 -6.62 -11.04
N LEU A 302 15.19 -6.96 -11.42
CA LEU A 302 14.51 -8.19 -11.03
C LEU A 302 14.65 -9.31 -12.07
N SER A 303 15.68 -9.23 -12.92
CA SER A 303 15.99 -10.27 -13.91
C SER A 303 16.19 -11.64 -13.26
N ASP A 304 15.70 -12.70 -13.91
CA ASP A 304 15.80 -14.11 -13.49
C ASP A 304 14.97 -14.49 -12.24
N ILE A 305 14.03 -13.63 -11.83
CA ILE A 305 13.10 -13.90 -10.74
C ILE A 305 11.80 -14.53 -11.27
N GLU A 306 11.20 -15.40 -10.48
CA GLU A 306 9.88 -15.96 -10.78
C GLU A 306 8.74 -15.06 -10.25
N VAL A 307 7.77 -14.74 -11.10
CA VAL A 307 6.61 -13.92 -10.72
C VAL A 307 5.32 -14.69 -10.93
N SER A 308 4.46 -14.79 -9.91
CA SER A 308 3.11 -15.34 -10.05
C SER A 308 2.03 -14.31 -9.79
N ALA A 309 0.99 -14.30 -10.63
CA ALA A 309 -0.14 -13.38 -10.49
C ALA A 309 -1.47 -14.05 -10.86
N ASP A 310 -2.60 -13.48 -10.45
CA ASP A 310 -3.92 -14.00 -10.80
C ASP A 310 -4.30 -13.79 -12.27
N ASN A 311 -5.34 -14.49 -12.71
CA ASN A 311 -5.89 -14.33 -14.05
C ASN A 311 -6.26 -12.87 -14.38
N GLY A 312 -6.62 -12.07 -13.37
CA GLY A 312 -6.88 -10.63 -13.54
C GLY A 312 -5.71 -9.85 -14.14
N TYR A 313 -4.48 -10.32 -13.94
CA TYR A 313 -3.25 -9.71 -14.45
C TYR A 313 -2.88 -10.19 -15.86
N TYR A 314 -3.65 -11.11 -16.43
CA TYR A 314 -3.37 -11.63 -17.77
C TYR A 314 -3.60 -10.54 -18.82
N SER A 315 -2.51 -10.06 -19.41
CA SER A 315 -2.50 -9.16 -20.57
C SER A 315 -1.29 -9.45 -21.45
N MET A 316 -1.41 -9.19 -22.75
CA MET A 316 -0.29 -9.40 -23.66
C MET A 316 0.86 -8.42 -23.37
N ASP A 317 0.52 -7.19 -22.97
CA ASP A 317 1.48 -6.15 -22.59
C ASP A 317 2.32 -6.60 -21.38
N ASN A 318 1.69 -7.22 -20.38
CA ASN A 318 2.39 -7.77 -19.21
C ASN A 318 3.32 -8.92 -19.59
N ILE A 319 2.87 -9.84 -20.46
CA ILE A 319 3.72 -10.96 -20.90
C ILE A 319 4.92 -10.46 -21.70
N LEU A 320 4.74 -9.44 -22.54
CA LEU A 320 5.83 -8.79 -23.27
C LEU A 320 6.82 -8.11 -22.32
N PHE A 321 6.31 -7.37 -21.33
CA PHE A 321 7.13 -6.72 -20.31
C PHE A 321 7.97 -7.71 -19.51
N LEU A 322 7.36 -8.80 -19.03
CA LEU A 322 8.07 -9.87 -18.31
C LEU A 322 9.17 -10.49 -19.19
N LYS A 323 8.87 -10.74 -20.47
CA LYS A 323 9.87 -11.26 -21.42
C LYS A 323 11.00 -10.27 -21.69
N SER A 324 10.71 -8.97 -21.82
CA SER A 324 11.75 -7.95 -22.05
C SER A 324 12.67 -7.77 -20.84
N LYS A 325 12.12 -7.88 -19.63
CA LYS A 325 12.86 -7.80 -18.36
C LYS A 325 13.53 -9.13 -17.95
N LYS A 326 13.36 -10.20 -18.74
CA LYS A 326 13.83 -11.56 -18.43
C LYS A 326 13.30 -12.06 -17.07
N ILE A 327 12.06 -11.73 -16.76
CA ILE A 327 11.35 -12.16 -15.55
C ILE A 327 10.50 -13.38 -15.91
N ASP A 328 10.57 -14.42 -15.10
CA ASP A 328 9.88 -15.67 -15.36
C ASP A 328 8.44 -15.66 -14.83
N GLY A 329 7.49 -15.23 -15.67
CA GLY A 329 6.08 -15.08 -15.29
C GLY A 329 5.25 -16.37 -15.24
N TYR A 330 4.31 -16.43 -14.31
CA TYR A 330 3.31 -17.49 -14.13
C TYR A 330 1.92 -16.87 -13.98
N ILE A 331 1.24 -16.64 -15.12
CA ILE A 331 -0.08 -16.00 -15.18
C ILE A 331 -1.03 -16.86 -16.03
N PRO A 332 -2.13 -17.38 -15.47
CA PRO A 332 -3.07 -18.19 -16.23
C PRO A 332 -3.94 -17.34 -17.17
N ASP A 333 -4.25 -17.85 -18.35
CA ASP A 333 -5.30 -17.29 -19.20
C ASP A 333 -6.71 -17.66 -18.68
N GLU A 334 -7.76 -16.98 -19.16
CA GLU A 334 -9.14 -17.14 -18.64
C GLU A 334 -9.64 -18.59 -18.76
N ASP A 335 -9.31 -19.25 -19.88
CA ASP A 335 -9.67 -20.64 -20.13
C ASP A 335 -8.96 -21.56 -19.11
N LEU A 336 -7.67 -21.37 -18.85
CA LEU A 336 -6.91 -22.17 -17.89
C LEU A 336 -7.35 -21.92 -16.43
N ALA A 337 -7.59 -20.67 -16.06
CA ALA A 337 -8.07 -20.32 -14.73
C ALA A 337 -9.43 -20.96 -14.42
N THR A 338 -10.30 -21.06 -15.44
CA THR A 338 -11.60 -21.72 -15.36
C THR A 338 -11.45 -23.24 -15.17
N GLU A 339 -10.50 -23.86 -15.89
CA GLU A 339 -10.18 -25.28 -15.75
C GLU A 339 -9.61 -25.62 -14.37
N MET A 340 -8.71 -24.80 -13.86
CA MET A 340 -8.11 -24.98 -12.53
C MET A 340 -9.16 -24.91 -11.41
N LYS A 341 -10.27 -24.19 -11.62
CA LYS A 341 -11.41 -24.11 -10.69
C LYS A 341 -12.38 -25.31 -10.81
N GLY A 342 -12.10 -26.29 -11.68
CA GLY A 342 -12.94 -27.47 -11.87
C GLY A 342 -14.28 -27.18 -12.56
N SER A 343 -14.48 -25.98 -13.10
CA SER A 343 -15.72 -25.60 -13.79
C SER A 343 -15.52 -25.67 -15.30
N THR A 344 -16.15 -26.63 -15.97
CA THR A 344 -16.19 -26.73 -17.43
C THR A 344 -17.30 -25.82 -17.98
N ARG A 345 -17.09 -24.49 -17.94
CA ARG A 345 -18.05 -23.49 -18.46
C ARG A 345 -18.50 -23.71 -19.92
N ARG A 346 -17.84 -24.63 -20.65
CA ARG A 346 -18.06 -24.99 -22.06
C ARG A 346 -17.89 -26.50 -22.31
N GLU A 347 -18.41 -27.35 -21.45
CA GLU A 347 -18.50 -28.79 -21.75
C GLU A 347 -19.17 -28.99 -23.13
N GLY A 348 -18.44 -29.59 -24.07
CA GLY A 348 -18.89 -29.85 -25.44
C GLY A 348 -18.44 -28.88 -26.53
N PHE A 349 -17.87 -27.70 -26.22
CA PHE A 349 -17.35 -26.77 -27.24
C PHE A 349 -15.83 -26.83 -27.44
N PHE A 350 -15.37 -26.67 -28.69
CA PHE A 350 -13.95 -26.48 -28.98
C PHE A 350 -13.43 -25.15 -28.42
N LEU A 351 -12.41 -25.25 -27.57
CA LEU A 351 -11.72 -24.12 -26.93
C LEU A 351 -10.64 -23.57 -27.85
N LYS A 352 -10.19 -22.33 -27.61
CA LYS A 352 -9.20 -21.67 -28.49
C LYS A 352 -7.90 -22.49 -28.61
N ARG A 353 -7.47 -23.14 -27.52
CA ARG A 353 -6.29 -24.01 -27.51
C ARG A 353 -6.33 -25.19 -28.49
N MET A 354 -7.52 -25.64 -28.88
CA MET A 354 -7.68 -26.76 -29.81
C MET A 354 -7.41 -26.32 -31.26
N PHE A 355 -7.24 -25.03 -31.48
CA PHE A 355 -6.82 -24.46 -32.74
C PHE A 355 -5.31 -24.26 -32.70
N ARG A 356 -4.57 -25.01 -33.51
CA ARG A 356 -3.11 -24.90 -33.59
C ARG A 356 -2.75 -23.65 -34.39
N TYR A 357 -1.92 -22.78 -33.84
CA TYR A 357 -1.42 -21.62 -34.57
C TYR A 357 -0.14 -21.99 -35.32
N ASP A 358 -0.08 -21.66 -36.61
CA ASP A 358 1.13 -21.77 -37.42
C ASP A 358 1.76 -20.38 -37.54
N LYS A 359 2.97 -20.22 -37.00
CA LYS A 359 3.69 -18.94 -36.93
C LYS A 359 4.16 -18.48 -38.31
N ASP A 360 4.60 -19.41 -39.15
CA ASP A 360 5.25 -19.08 -40.42
C ASP A 360 4.23 -18.61 -41.46
N LYS A 361 3.02 -19.18 -41.40
CA LYS A 361 1.95 -18.90 -42.37
C LYS A 361 0.82 -18.02 -41.83
N ASP A 362 0.90 -17.58 -40.57
CA ASP A 362 -0.06 -16.72 -39.87
C ASP A 362 -1.53 -17.17 -40.04
N PHE A 363 -1.80 -18.44 -39.74
CA PHE A 363 -3.17 -18.98 -39.69
C PHE A 363 -3.39 -19.91 -38.51
N PHE A 364 -4.66 -20.12 -38.15
CA PHE A 364 -5.04 -21.15 -37.20
C PHE A 364 -5.55 -22.39 -37.92
N ILE A 365 -5.14 -23.57 -37.47
CA ILE A 365 -5.65 -24.87 -37.94
C ILE A 365 -6.71 -25.33 -36.95
N CYS A 366 -7.93 -25.58 -37.41
CA CYS A 366 -8.98 -26.12 -36.55
C CYS A 366 -8.77 -27.62 -36.25
N PRO A 367 -9.50 -28.19 -35.26
CA PRO A 367 -9.43 -29.63 -34.97
C PRO A 367 -9.74 -30.56 -36.15
N GLU A 368 -10.48 -30.06 -37.15
CA GLU A 368 -10.81 -30.77 -38.41
C GLU A 368 -9.79 -30.50 -39.53
N GLY A 369 -8.63 -29.93 -39.20
CA GLY A 369 -7.53 -29.67 -40.14
C GLY A 369 -7.76 -28.53 -41.14
N LYS A 370 -8.80 -27.70 -40.97
CA LYS A 370 -9.07 -26.55 -41.85
C LYS A 370 -8.35 -25.29 -41.38
N ASN A 371 -7.81 -24.53 -42.33
CA ASN A 371 -7.10 -23.28 -42.05
C ASN A 371 -8.09 -22.11 -41.87
N LEU A 372 -7.85 -21.31 -40.84
CA LEU A 372 -8.50 -20.04 -40.56
C LEU A 372 -7.50 -18.93 -40.86
N THR A 373 -7.72 -18.22 -41.96
CA THR A 373 -6.88 -17.09 -42.38
C THR A 373 -7.34 -15.80 -41.70
N LEU A 374 -6.46 -14.81 -41.67
CA LEU A 374 -6.78 -13.48 -41.18
C LEU A 374 -7.92 -12.87 -42.01
N SER A 375 -9.03 -12.54 -41.35
CA SER A 375 -10.21 -11.98 -42.00
C SER A 375 -10.29 -10.46 -41.82
N THR A 376 -10.07 -9.97 -40.60
CA THR A 376 -10.13 -8.54 -40.30
C THR A 376 -9.17 -8.21 -39.16
N GLU A 377 -8.54 -7.05 -39.26
CA GLU A 377 -7.79 -6.43 -38.18
C GLU A 377 -8.41 -5.07 -37.86
N TYR A 378 -8.67 -4.82 -36.58
CA TYR A 378 -9.23 -3.55 -36.14
C TYR A 378 -8.68 -3.17 -34.77
N LEU A 379 -8.66 -1.87 -34.50
CA LEU A 379 -8.37 -1.35 -33.17
C LEU A 379 -9.67 -1.34 -32.36
N ASP A 380 -9.71 -2.09 -31.27
CA ASP A 380 -10.85 -2.08 -30.37
C ASP A 380 -10.85 -0.76 -29.59
N LYS A 381 -11.79 0.13 -29.94
CA LYS A 381 -11.91 1.48 -29.37
C LYS A 381 -12.10 1.47 -27.84
N SER A 382 -12.55 0.35 -27.26
CA SER A 382 -12.84 0.25 -25.84
C SER A 382 -11.58 0.12 -24.98
N ASN A 383 -10.53 -0.50 -25.50
CA ASN A 383 -9.32 -0.90 -24.78
C ASN A 383 -8.03 -0.57 -25.55
N GLY A 384 -8.12 0.06 -26.73
CA GLY A 384 -6.98 0.48 -27.54
C GLY A 384 -6.18 -0.68 -28.14
N ARG A 385 -6.70 -1.92 -28.06
CA ARG A 385 -5.95 -3.13 -28.46
C ARG A 385 -6.18 -3.46 -29.93
N ARG A 386 -5.11 -3.87 -30.62
CA ARG A 386 -5.23 -4.44 -31.96
C ARG A 386 -5.81 -5.84 -31.86
N VAL A 387 -6.95 -6.06 -32.51
CA VAL A 387 -7.64 -7.34 -32.54
C VAL A 387 -7.60 -7.89 -33.95
N ARG A 388 -6.94 -9.04 -34.10
CA ARG A 388 -6.88 -9.81 -35.35
C ARG A 388 -7.90 -10.94 -35.27
N THR A 389 -8.82 -11.00 -36.23
CA THR A 389 -9.82 -12.07 -36.28
C THR A 389 -9.56 -13.03 -37.43
N TYR A 390 -9.51 -14.31 -37.10
CA TYR A 390 -9.25 -15.40 -38.02
C TYR A 390 -10.52 -16.19 -38.24
N ARG A 391 -10.81 -16.51 -39.50
CA ARG A 391 -12.02 -17.23 -39.91
C ARG A 391 -11.72 -18.23 -41.01
N CYS A 392 -12.50 -19.31 -41.03
CA CYS A 392 -12.55 -20.21 -42.17
C CYS A 392 -13.64 -19.74 -43.14
N GLY A 393 -13.56 -20.16 -44.40
CA GLY A 393 -14.61 -19.91 -45.39
C GLY A 393 -15.98 -20.36 -44.88
N MET A 394 -17.01 -19.51 -45.05
CA MET A 394 -18.31 -19.71 -44.41
C MET A 394 -18.97 -21.04 -44.81
N LYS A 395 -18.86 -21.44 -46.08
CA LYS A 395 -19.36 -22.73 -46.61
C LYS A 395 -18.67 -23.93 -45.95
N VAL A 396 -17.34 -23.90 -45.87
CA VAL A 396 -16.51 -24.97 -45.25
C VAL A 396 -16.89 -25.17 -43.79
N CYS A 397 -17.14 -24.08 -43.05
CA CYS A 397 -17.56 -24.17 -41.66
C CYS A 397 -19.04 -24.59 -41.50
N PHE A 398 -19.87 -24.43 -42.53
CA PHE A 398 -21.29 -24.83 -42.54
C PHE A 398 -21.46 -26.33 -42.76
N GLU A 399 -20.68 -26.91 -43.66
CA GLU A 399 -20.68 -28.33 -44.00
C GLU A 399 -19.86 -29.20 -43.03
N CYS A 400 -19.24 -28.59 -42.01
CA CYS A 400 -18.39 -29.28 -41.05
C CYS A 400 -19.18 -30.17 -40.07
N SER A 401 -18.81 -31.45 -39.97
CA SER A 401 -19.36 -32.46 -39.05
C SER A 401 -19.33 -32.00 -37.57
N SER A 402 -18.23 -31.38 -37.16
CA SER A 402 -18.02 -30.91 -35.78
C SER A 402 -18.58 -29.50 -35.51
N ARG A 403 -19.42 -28.92 -36.40
CA ARG A 403 -19.97 -27.57 -36.23
C ARG A 403 -20.73 -27.40 -34.90
N LYS A 404 -21.52 -28.41 -34.48
CA LYS A 404 -22.28 -28.39 -33.21
C LYS A 404 -21.37 -28.21 -31.98
N ARG A 405 -20.14 -28.75 -32.05
CA ARG A 405 -19.09 -28.60 -31.02
C ARG A 405 -18.21 -27.38 -31.27
N CYS A 406 -18.18 -26.81 -32.48
CA CYS A 406 -17.30 -25.70 -32.80
C CYS A 406 -17.93 -24.32 -32.52
N THR A 407 -19.15 -24.07 -33.00
CA THR A 407 -19.78 -22.74 -32.92
C THR A 407 -21.30 -22.80 -33.10
N LYS A 408 -22.03 -21.93 -32.38
CA LYS A 408 -23.46 -21.68 -32.60
C LYS A 408 -23.72 -20.58 -33.64
N SER A 409 -22.68 -19.85 -34.08
CA SER A 409 -22.81 -18.71 -34.98
C SER A 409 -23.11 -19.14 -36.41
N LYS A 410 -24.08 -18.47 -37.06
CA LYS A 410 -24.39 -18.64 -38.49
C LYS A 410 -23.17 -18.32 -39.38
N LYS A 411 -22.33 -17.36 -38.95
CA LYS A 411 -21.14 -16.88 -39.68
C LYS A 411 -19.88 -17.74 -39.50
N GLY A 412 -19.97 -18.90 -38.84
CA GLY A 412 -18.83 -19.78 -38.56
C GLY A 412 -18.07 -19.41 -37.28
N ARG A 413 -16.99 -20.14 -36.98
CA ARG A 413 -16.15 -19.91 -35.80
C ARG A 413 -15.20 -18.74 -36.09
N ILE A 414 -15.13 -17.81 -35.14
CA ILE A 414 -14.20 -16.69 -35.17
C ILE A 414 -13.19 -16.91 -34.06
N VAL A 415 -11.90 -16.91 -34.40
CA VAL A 415 -10.81 -16.94 -33.42
C VAL A 415 -10.24 -15.54 -33.35
N LYS A 416 -10.29 -14.92 -32.16
CA LYS A 416 -9.66 -13.63 -31.90
C LYS A 416 -8.23 -13.87 -31.41
N SER A 417 -7.27 -13.18 -32.00
CA SER A 417 -5.91 -13.04 -31.48
C SER A 417 -5.66 -11.57 -31.14
N TYR A 418 -4.90 -11.36 -30.07
CA TYR A 418 -4.55 -10.05 -29.54
C TYR A 418 -3.06 -9.73 -29.79
N GLY A 419 -2.45 -10.40 -30.78
CA GLY A 419 -1.01 -10.35 -31.05
C GLY A 419 -0.22 -11.41 -30.27
N HIS A 420 0.99 -11.72 -30.76
CA HIS A 420 1.97 -12.61 -30.12
C HIS A 420 1.41 -13.95 -29.62
N GLU A 421 0.64 -14.64 -30.47
CA GLU A 421 -0.02 -15.90 -30.12
C GLU A 421 0.96 -17.00 -29.66
N THR A 422 2.21 -16.96 -30.13
CA THR A 422 3.28 -17.86 -29.70
C THR A 422 3.59 -17.69 -28.21
N LEU A 423 3.72 -16.45 -27.72
CA LEU A 423 3.99 -16.16 -26.31
C LEU A 423 2.83 -16.61 -25.42
N ARG A 424 1.59 -16.45 -25.89
CA ARG A 424 0.42 -16.98 -25.20
C ARG A 424 0.49 -18.50 -25.07
N LEU A 425 0.83 -19.20 -26.16
CA LEU A 425 0.94 -20.66 -26.14
C LEU A 425 2.07 -21.13 -25.23
N GLU A 426 3.24 -20.50 -25.30
CA GLU A 426 4.39 -20.73 -24.40
C GLU A 426 3.97 -20.62 -22.92
N MET A 427 3.29 -19.53 -22.55
CA MET A 427 2.78 -19.33 -21.18
C MET A 427 1.75 -20.39 -20.78
N ALA A 428 0.82 -20.73 -21.68
CA ALA A 428 -0.21 -21.72 -21.41
C ALA A 428 0.35 -23.14 -21.24
N GLU A 429 1.37 -23.51 -22.03
CA GLU A 429 2.09 -24.78 -21.89
C GLU A 429 2.88 -24.83 -20.58
N LYS A 430 3.60 -23.74 -20.27
CA LYS A 430 4.33 -23.59 -19.00
C LYS A 430 3.41 -23.76 -17.79
N MET A 431 2.26 -23.09 -17.79
CA MET A 431 1.29 -23.18 -16.69
C MET A 431 0.60 -24.54 -16.57
N ARG A 432 0.57 -25.36 -17.63
CA ARG A 432 0.06 -26.73 -17.60
C ARG A 432 1.08 -27.76 -17.14
N SER A 433 2.37 -27.46 -17.29
CA SER A 433 3.44 -28.31 -16.77
C SER A 433 3.30 -28.50 -15.25
N ASP A 434 3.74 -29.65 -14.74
CA ASP A 434 3.69 -29.93 -13.30
C ASP A 434 4.56 -28.97 -12.50
N ALA A 435 5.72 -28.57 -13.05
CA ALA A 435 6.58 -27.55 -12.48
C ALA A 435 5.86 -26.20 -12.38
N GLY A 436 5.22 -25.73 -13.45
CA GLY A 436 4.49 -24.45 -13.45
C GLY A 436 3.28 -24.45 -12.53
N ARG A 437 2.55 -25.57 -12.44
CA ARG A 437 1.46 -25.73 -11.47
C ARG A 437 1.95 -25.67 -10.03
N LYS A 438 3.11 -26.28 -9.73
CA LYS A 438 3.71 -26.25 -8.39
C LYS A 438 4.13 -24.83 -8.02
N LYS A 439 4.78 -24.10 -8.93
CA LYS A 439 5.17 -22.69 -8.72
C LYS A 439 3.97 -21.78 -8.51
N TYR A 440 2.95 -21.91 -9.37
CA TYR A 440 1.72 -21.12 -9.23
C TYR A 440 0.96 -21.39 -7.92
N LYS A 441 0.97 -22.64 -7.41
CA LYS A 441 0.38 -22.97 -6.09
C LYS A 441 1.03 -22.23 -4.93
N MET A 442 2.30 -21.81 -5.05
CA MET A 442 2.99 -21.04 -4.01
C MET A 442 2.31 -19.68 -3.79
N ARG A 443 1.69 -19.10 -4.83
CA ARG A 443 0.99 -17.82 -4.75
C ARG A 443 -0.05 -17.77 -3.63
N ALA A 444 -0.85 -18.82 -3.48
CA ALA A 444 -1.88 -18.90 -2.44
C ALA A 444 -1.25 -18.75 -1.05
N ARG A 445 -0.15 -19.46 -0.78
CA ARG A 445 0.57 -19.37 0.50
C ARG A 445 1.21 -17.99 0.69
N THR A 446 1.78 -17.42 -0.36
CA THR A 446 2.54 -16.17 -0.28
C THR A 446 1.66 -14.97 0.02
N VAL A 447 0.51 -14.82 -0.65
CA VAL A 447 -0.27 -13.58 -0.62
C VAL A 447 -1.51 -13.65 0.29
N GLU A 448 -2.07 -14.84 0.51
CA GLU A 448 -3.24 -14.97 1.40
C GLU A 448 -2.90 -14.66 2.86
N ALA A 449 -1.69 -14.99 3.32
CA ALA A 449 -1.26 -14.71 4.68
C ALA A 449 -1.15 -13.20 4.99
N PRO A 450 -0.44 -12.38 4.18
CA PRO A 450 -0.44 -10.93 4.33
C PRO A 450 -1.82 -10.30 4.29
N PHE A 451 -2.66 -10.67 3.31
CA PHE A 451 -4.03 -10.14 3.25
C PHE A 451 -4.90 -10.59 4.43
N GLY A 452 -4.69 -11.81 4.93
CA GLY A 452 -5.35 -12.32 6.12
C GLY A 452 -5.01 -11.50 7.36
N ASP A 453 -3.71 -11.23 7.59
CA ASP A 453 -3.24 -10.41 8.70
C ASP A 453 -3.79 -8.98 8.62
N ILE A 454 -3.71 -8.34 7.45
CA ILE A 454 -4.20 -6.98 7.21
C ILE A 454 -5.71 -6.88 7.49
N LYS A 455 -6.52 -7.83 7.00
CA LYS A 455 -7.99 -7.74 7.11
C LYS A 455 -8.52 -8.19 8.46
N GLN A 456 -7.93 -9.24 9.04
CA GLN A 456 -8.48 -9.88 10.24
C GLN A 456 -7.79 -9.41 11.52
N ASN A 457 -6.45 -9.32 11.53
CA ASN A 457 -5.70 -8.96 12.72
C ASN A 457 -5.57 -7.43 12.86
N MET A 458 -5.27 -6.73 11.76
CA MET A 458 -5.19 -5.26 11.77
C MET A 458 -6.54 -4.60 11.52
N GLY A 459 -7.57 -5.34 11.12
CA GLY A 459 -8.94 -4.83 11.02
C GLY A 459 -9.23 -3.91 9.82
N LEU A 460 -8.40 -3.91 8.76
CA LEU A 460 -8.65 -3.12 7.54
C LEU A 460 -9.77 -3.76 6.69
N ARG A 461 -11.02 -3.59 7.12
CA ARG A 461 -12.22 -4.08 6.41
C ARG A 461 -12.83 -3.04 5.46
N GLU A 462 -12.65 -1.77 5.81
CA GLU A 462 -12.97 -0.60 5.02
C GLU A 462 -11.91 0.47 5.27
N PHE A 463 -11.65 1.31 4.27
CA PHE A 463 -10.79 2.48 4.47
C PHE A 463 -11.50 3.49 5.37
N LEU A 464 -10.74 4.21 6.18
CA LEU A 464 -11.25 5.32 6.99
C LEU A 464 -11.11 6.67 6.29
N THR A 465 -10.13 6.81 5.40
CA THR A 465 -9.91 8.04 4.65
C THR A 465 -10.68 8.06 3.33
N ARG A 466 -10.63 9.20 2.62
CA ARG A 466 -11.39 9.46 1.39
C ARG A 466 -10.49 10.14 0.38
N GLY A 467 -10.61 9.74 -0.88
CA GLY A 467 -9.70 10.14 -1.95
C GLY A 467 -8.44 9.28 -2.02
N VAL A 468 -7.97 9.05 -3.24
CA VAL A 468 -6.93 8.06 -3.58
C VAL A 468 -5.65 8.30 -2.80
N THR A 469 -5.17 9.55 -2.72
CA THR A 469 -3.89 9.85 -2.04
C THR A 469 -3.92 9.42 -0.58
N THR A 470 -4.95 9.79 0.17
CA THR A 470 -5.04 9.46 1.60
C THR A 470 -5.34 7.98 1.84
N VAL A 471 -6.03 7.32 0.90
CA VAL A 471 -6.28 5.87 0.93
C VAL A 471 -4.98 5.11 0.66
N LYS A 472 -4.13 5.57 -0.27
CA LYS A 472 -2.78 5.03 -0.48
C LYS A 472 -1.93 5.18 0.78
N THR A 473 -1.99 6.32 1.47
CA THR A 473 -1.28 6.51 2.74
C THR A 473 -1.73 5.53 3.81
N GLU A 474 -3.04 5.36 3.99
CA GLU A 474 -3.60 4.38 4.93
C GLU A 474 -3.14 2.95 4.61
N PHE A 475 -3.15 2.57 3.34
CA PHE A 475 -2.69 1.25 2.91
C PHE A 475 -1.17 1.04 3.10
N ASN A 476 -0.35 2.08 2.87
CA ASN A 476 1.09 2.02 3.13
C ASN A 476 1.39 1.84 4.63
N LEU A 477 0.67 2.52 5.52
CA LEU A 477 0.81 2.32 6.97
C LEU A 477 0.55 0.87 7.37
N VAL A 478 -0.51 0.28 6.81
CA VAL A 478 -0.91 -1.10 7.07
C VAL A 478 0.12 -2.10 6.54
N CYS A 479 0.66 -1.89 5.34
CA CYS A 479 1.74 -2.72 4.80
C CYS A 479 3.03 -2.58 5.62
N THR A 480 3.34 -1.37 6.10
CA THR A 480 4.50 -1.10 6.97
C THR A 480 4.37 -1.85 8.30
N ALA A 481 3.20 -1.77 8.93
CA ALA A 481 2.88 -2.50 10.16
C ALA A 481 3.00 -4.02 9.98
N HIS A 482 2.54 -4.56 8.85
CA HIS A 482 2.69 -5.98 8.53
C HIS A 482 4.15 -6.41 8.47
N ASN A 483 4.97 -5.69 7.70
CA ASN A 483 6.38 -6.00 7.56
C ASN A 483 7.11 -5.90 8.91
N LEU A 484 6.82 -4.89 9.75
CA LEU A 484 7.41 -4.78 11.09
C LEU A 484 7.04 -5.95 12.00
N LYS A 485 5.80 -6.45 11.95
CA LYS A 485 5.41 -7.67 12.69
C LYS A 485 6.17 -8.90 12.22
N ARG A 486 6.39 -9.05 10.90
CA ARG A 486 7.19 -10.14 10.33
C ARG A 486 8.65 -10.06 10.78
N ILE A 487 9.26 -8.88 10.69
CA ILE A 487 10.63 -8.62 11.14
C ILE A 487 10.77 -8.89 12.64
N TRP A 488 9.86 -8.38 13.47
CA TRP A 488 9.88 -8.59 14.91
C TRP A 488 9.82 -10.07 15.27
N LYS A 489 8.96 -10.84 14.59
CA LYS A 489 8.87 -12.29 14.77
C LYS A 489 10.17 -13.00 14.38
N HIS A 490 10.77 -12.64 13.24
CA HIS A 490 12.05 -13.20 12.79
C HIS A 490 13.19 -12.94 13.76
N ILE A 491 13.28 -11.72 14.30
CA ILE A 491 14.28 -11.36 15.32
C ILE A 491 14.06 -12.17 16.60
N GLY A 492 12.81 -12.27 17.07
CA GLY A 492 12.47 -13.05 18.26
C GLY A 492 12.76 -14.55 18.12
N GLU A 493 12.56 -15.12 16.93
CA GLU A 493 12.92 -16.52 16.65
C GLU A 493 14.45 -16.71 16.66
N LYS A 494 15.22 -15.78 16.10
CA LYS A 494 16.70 -15.83 16.13
C LYS A 494 17.27 -15.65 17.53
N SER A 495 16.72 -14.78 18.38
CA SER A 495 17.19 -14.62 19.76
C SER A 495 16.97 -15.91 20.57
N VAL A 496 15.82 -16.56 20.41
CA VAL A 496 15.52 -17.83 21.08
C VAL A 496 16.42 -18.97 20.60
N LEU A 497 16.71 -19.04 19.30
CA LEU A 497 17.65 -20.04 18.75
C LEU A 497 19.09 -19.84 19.24
N THR A 498 19.51 -18.59 19.44
CA THR A 498 20.84 -18.26 19.98
C THR A 498 20.93 -18.63 21.47
N ASP A 499 19.87 -18.39 22.24
CA ASP A 499 19.79 -18.77 23.66
C ASP A 499 19.71 -20.30 23.86
N MET A 500 19.09 -21.04 22.92
CA MET A 500 19.07 -22.52 22.94
C MET A 500 20.41 -23.15 22.51
N GLY A 501 21.29 -22.38 21.86
CA GLY A 501 22.60 -22.83 21.36
C GLY A 501 23.80 -22.54 22.27
N VAL A 502 23.61 -21.84 23.39
CA VAL A 502 24.68 -21.56 24.37
C VAL A 502 24.26 -22.05 25.75
N ASN A 503 24.55 -23.32 26.02
CA ASN A 503 24.50 -23.88 27.35
C ASN A 503 25.89 -24.39 27.73
N GLU A 504 26.86 -23.48 27.84
CA GLU A 504 28.10 -23.75 28.57
C GLU A 504 28.49 -22.54 29.44
N ARG A 505 28.27 -22.76 30.74
CA ARG A 505 28.95 -22.17 31.90
C ARG A 505 29.18 -20.66 31.88
N LEU A 506 28.47 -19.94 32.75
CA LEU A 506 29.12 -18.97 33.63
C LEU A 506 28.30 -18.81 34.92
N SER A 507 29.04 -18.84 36.01
CA SER A 507 28.65 -18.84 37.40
C SER A 507 27.96 -17.55 37.83
N THR A 508 27.18 -17.69 38.91
CA THR A 508 26.55 -16.65 39.73
C THR A 508 27.52 -15.53 40.14
N SER A 509 27.56 -14.44 39.38
CA SER A 509 27.78 -13.05 39.83
C SER A 509 28.06 -12.23 38.58
N ASP A 510 27.02 -11.57 38.03
CA ASP A 510 27.14 -10.32 37.27
C ASP A 510 25.74 -9.93 36.79
N CYS A 511 25.12 -9.02 37.55
CA CYS A 511 23.90 -8.32 37.18
C CYS A 511 24.24 -7.24 36.14
N VAL A 512 24.41 -7.63 34.87
CA VAL A 512 24.24 -6.73 33.72
C VAL A 512 23.54 -7.53 32.63
N LYS A 513 22.21 -7.53 32.67
CA LYS A 513 21.40 -8.15 31.61
C LYS A 513 20.96 -7.09 30.61
N THR A 514 21.29 -7.40 29.35
CA THR A 514 20.56 -7.10 28.12
C THR A 514 20.55 -5.68 27.55
N THR A 515 21.74 -5.19 27.19
CA THR A 515 21.96 -4.28 26.04
C THR A 515 22.00 -5.01 24.67
N ASN A 516 21.74 -6.32 24.63
CA ASN A 516 21.98 -7.16 23.45
C ASN A 516 20.85 -7.22 22.41
N PHE A 517 19.65 -6.69 22.67
CA PHE A 517 18.55 -6.73 21.67
C PHE A 517 18.71 -5.65 20.58
N VAL A 518 19.26 -4.49 20.94
CA VAL A 518 19.44 -3.33 20.05
C VAL A 518 20.82 -3.34 19.38
N ASN A 519 21.85 -3.88 20.05
CA ASN A 519 23.23 -3.90 19.55
C ASN A 519 23.54 -5.05 18.57
N SER A 520 22.66 -6.04 18.40
CA SER A 520 22.84 -7.15 17.46
C SER A 520 22.27 -6.89 16.07
N LEU A 521 21.60 -5.75 15.86
CA LEU A 521 21.10 -5.33 14.55
C LEU A 521 22.16 -4.48 13.85
N PRO A 522 22.40 -4.67 12.53
CA PRO A 522 23.39 -3.88 11.82
C PRO A 522 23.03 -2.39 11.94
N SER A 523 23.95 -1.61 12.51
CA SER A 523 23.84 -0.16 12.58
C SER A 523 23.57 0.38 11.18
N PHE A 524 22.44 1.06 10.99
CA PHE A 524 22.15 1.84 9.78
C PHE A 524 23.23 2.91 9.65
N SER A 525 24.28 2.62 8.89
CA SER A 525 25.25 3.64 8.54
C SER A 525 24.65 4.42 7.37
N CYS A 526 24.21 5.63 7.65
CA CYS A 526 24.06 6.68 6.66
C CYS A 526 25.47 7.02 6.10
N LYS A 527 26.04 6.12 5.31
CA LYS A 527 27.32 6.30 4.62
C LYS A 527 27.02 6.68 3.18
N HIS A 528 26.42 7.83 2.91
CA HIS A 528 26.37 8.42 1.56
C HIS A 528 26.05 9.94 1.62
N VAL A 529 26.65 10.71 2.54
CA VAL A 529 26.69 12.20 2.44
C VAL A 529 28.00 12.83 2.92
N PHE A 530 28.77 12.22 3.83
CA PHE A 530 30.04 12.80 4.31
C PHE A 530 31.27 12.21 3.61
N LEU A 531 31.45 12.50 2.32
CA LEU A 531 32.73 12.25 1.63
C LEU A 531 32.88 13.15 0.40
N HIS A 532 32.77 14.48 0.60
CA HIS A 532 33.37 15.48 -0.28
C HIS A 532 33.43 16.83 0.46
N ASN A 533 34.32 16.94 1.46
CA ASN A 533 34.99 18.18 1.89
C ASN A 533 35.89 17.94 3.12
N LEU A 534 36.76 16.93 3.05
CA LEU A 534 37.84 16.73 4.02
C LEU A 534 39.05 16.12 3.31
N THR A 535 39.50 16.82 2.27
CA THR A 535 40.83 16.65 1.65
C THR A 535 41.38 18.03 1.37
N LEU A 536 41.79 18.71 2.44
CA LEU A 536 42.76 19.80 2.49
C LEU A 536 42.89 20.13 3.98
N TRP A 537 44.12 20.20 4.49
CA TRP A 537 44.51 20.30 5.91
C TRP A 537 44.77 18.96 6.63
N GLY A 538 45.61 18.14 6.02
CA GLY A 538 46.47 17.21 6.75
C GLY A 538 47.93 17.55 6.46
N LEU A 539 48.57 18.33 7.34
CA LEU A 539 50.02 18.42 7.58
C LEU A 539 50.28 19.57 8.57
N GLY A 540 50.49 19.24 9.83
CA GLY A 540 50.98 20.20 10.82
C GLY A 540 50.39 19.99 12.21
N ILE A 541 51.28 19.76 13.18
CA ILE A 541 51.04 19.78 14.64
C ILE A 541 50.55 18.45 15.22
N PHE A 542 51.37 17.41 15.02
CA PHE A 542 51.55 16.31 15.98
C PHE A 542 52.92 16.52 16.64
N ASN A 543 53.04 17.52 17.52
CA ASN A 543 54.13 17.69 18.49
C ASN A 543 53.92 18.96 19.33
N GLN A 544 53.07 18.85 20.36
CA GLN A 544 53.08 19.60 21.61
C GLN A 544 51.82 19.19 22.37
N ILE A 545 51.88 19.11 23.70
CA ILE A 545 50.81 18.61 24.60
C ILE A 545 50.79 17.07 24.79
N PHE A 546 51.99 16.47 24.82
CA PHE A 546 52.23 15.21 25.56
C PHE A 546 53.59 15.32 26.29
N ALA A 547 53.77 16.45 26.98
CA ALA A 547 54.94 16.73 27.82
C ALA A 547 54.56 17.81 28.85
N ILE A 548 53.64 17.48 29.76
CA ILE A 548 53.38 18.05 31.09
C ILE A 548 52.38 17.05 31.69
N PHE A 549 52.65 16.50 32.88
CA PHE A 549 52.08 15.27 33.48
C PHE A 549 52.82 13.98 33.14
N ILE A 550 54.10 13.92 33.51
CA ILE A 550 54.78 12.80 34.21
C ILE A 550 56.22 13.30 34.40
N LEU A 551 56.47 13.94 35.56
CA LEU A 551 57.79 14.16 36.18
C LEU A 551 57.58 15.06 37.41
N LEU A 552 57.03 14.47 38.48
CA LEU A 552 57.23 14.96 39.84
C LEU A 552 57.19 13.74 40.77
N THR A 553 58.33 13.04 40.85
CA THR A 553 58.71 12.27 42.04
C THR A 553 60.21 12.46 42.25
N THR A 554 60.56 12.91 43.46
CA THR A 554 61.87 12.83 44.16
C THR A 554 63.05 13.59 43.51
N ASP A 555 63.89 14.38 44.18
CA ASP A 555 64.12 14.72 45.59
C ASP A 555 65.28 15.77 45.63
N ILE A 556 65.51 16.39 46.80
CA ILE A 556 66.81 16.90 47.33
C ILE A 556 67.23 18.39 47.13
N GLU A 557 67.28 19.08 48.29
CA GLU A 557 68.24 20.11 48.81
C GLU A 557 68.33 21.50 48.14
N LEU A 558 68.61 22.63 48.82
CA LEU A 558 68.73 23.11 50.21
C LEU A 558 68.89 24.64 50.12
N SER A 559 68.60 25.32 51.23
CA SER A 559 69.20 26.60 51.71
C SER A 559 68.85 27.96 51.08
N ASP A 560 68.44 28.84 52.02
CA ASP A 560 68.87 30.23 52.25
C ASP A 560 68.08 31.43 51.69
N SER A 561 67.45 32.12 52.66
CA SER A 561 67.39 33.59 52.89
C SER A 561 66.92 34.49 51.74
N LEU A 562 65.94 35.38 51.92
CA LEU A 562 65.76 36.38 53.00
C LEU A 562 64.33 36.95 52.91
#